data_AF-A0A7W0YJ44-F1
#
_entry.id   AF-A0A7W0YJ44-F1
#
_cell.length_a   1.000
_cell.length_b   1.000
_cell.length_c   1.000
_cell.angle_alpha   90.00
_cell.angle_beta   90.00
_cell.angle_gamma   90.00
#
_symmetry.space_group_name_H-M   'P 1'
#
loop_
_entity.id
_entity.type
_entity.pdbx_description
1 polymer ?
#
loop_
_entity_poly.entity_id
_entity_poly.type
_entity_poly.pdbx_seq_one_letter_code
_entity_poly.pdbx_strand_id
1 'polypeptide(L)' 'TPGFTDERIHLFLATGLVAGAERREHDEFMEVVPLRWSNALRLIRSGELSDGKSLISLLFVQCLMAHP' A
#
# COMPACT_ATOMS: atom_id res chain seq x y z
N THR A 1 -6.56 -16.51 2.41
CA THR A 1 -7.14 -16.47 1.04
C THR A 1 -8.51 -17.16 1.06
N PRO A 2 -9.40 -16.94 0.06
CA PRO A 2 -10.81 -17.36 0.14
C PRO A 2 -11.08 -18.86 0.38
N GLY A 3 -10.07 -19.72 0.22
CA GLY A 3 -10.14 -21.14 0.60
C GLY A 3 -9.71 -21.45 2.05
N PHE A 4 -9.37 -20.44 2.85
CA PHE A 4 -8.89 -20.57 4.23
C PHE A 4 -9.57 -19.59 5.19
N THR A 5 -9.85 -18.36 4.75
CA THR A 5 -10.48 -17.31 5.56
C THR A 5 -11.49 -16.54 4.73
N ASP A 6 -12.52 -16.04 5.40
CA ASP A 6 -13.53 -15.11 4.91
C ASP A 6 -13.15 -13.63 5.10
N GLU A 7 -11.88 -13.35 5.46
CA GLU A 7 -11.34 -12.00 5.67
C GLU A 7 -11.73 -11.05 4.52
N ARG A 8 -12.26 -9.89 4.89
CA ARG A 8 -12.55 -8.78 3.98
C ARG A 8 -11.57 -7.64 4.23
N ILE A 9 -10.92 -7.19 3.17
CA ILE A 9 -10.01 -6.05 3.21
C ILE A 9 -10.62 -4.91 2.41
N HIS A 10 -10.79 -3.78 3.08
CA HIS A 10 -11.31 -2.55 2.49
C HIS A 10 -10.14 -1.63 2.14
N LEU A 11 -10.11 -1.13 0.91
CA LEU A 11 -9.05 -0.25 0.43
C LEU A 11 -9.47 1.20 0.59
N PHE A 12 -8.56 2.03 1.12
CA PHE A 12 -8.76 3.46 1.30
C PHE A 12 -7.57 4.23 0.70
N LEU A 13 -7.84 5.39 0.10
CA LEU A 13 -6.81 6.31 -0.39
C LEU A 13 -6.79 7.56 0.51
N ALA A 14 -5.74 7.71 1.30
CA ALA A 14 -5.54 8.90 2.11
C ALA A 14 -4.81 9.97 1.29
N THR A 15 -5.36 11.19 1.25
CA THR A 15 -4.77 12.36 0.57
C THR A 15 -4.81 13.58 1.50
N GLY A 16 -4.05 14.63 1.17
CA GLY A 16 -3.97 15.82 2.02
C GLY A 16 -3.27 15.55 3.37
N LEU A 17 -2.27 14.67 3.37
CA LEU A 17 -1.58 14.24 4.58
C LEU A 17 -0.73 15.37 5.19
N VAL A 18 -0.69 15.40 6.51
CA VAL A 18 0.23 16.22 7.32
C VAL A 18 1.13 15.27 8.11
N ALA A 19 2.42 15.62 8.24
CA ALA A 19 3.35 14.83 9.03
C ALA A 19 2.91 14.80 10.51
N GLY A 20 2.75 13.60 11.06
CA GLY A 20 2.44 13.37 12.47
C GLY A 20 3.56 12.61 13.18
N ALA A 21 3.45 12.49 14.50
CA ALA A 21 4.30 11.60 15.28
C ALA A 21 3.81 10.16 15.16
N GLU A 22 4.73 9.21 15.10
CA GLU A 22 4.42 7.79 15.21
C GLU A 22 3.96 7.44 16.63
N ARG A 23 2.97 6.56 16.73
CA ARG A 23 2.44 6.04 18.00
C ARG A 23 2.21 4.54 17.89
N ARG A 24 3.28 3.83 17.52
CA ARG A 24 3.31 2.37 17.40
C ARG A 24 3.26 1.72 18.78
N GLU A 25 2.64 0.55 18.88
CA GLU A 25 2.72 -0.27 20.08
C GLU A 25 4.12 -0.90 20.21
N HIS A 26 4.48 -1.35 21.41
CA HIS A 26 5.84 -1.85 21.69
C HIS A 26 6.22 -3.10 20.87
N ASP A 27 5.25 -3.88 20.45
CA ASP A 27 5.38 -5.11 19.66
C ASP A 27 5.24 -4.88 18.15
N GLU A 28 5.01 -3.64 17.72
CA GLU A 28 4.84 -3.29 16.30
C GLU A 28 6.16 -2.80 15.68
N PHE A 29 6.78 -3.68 14.90
CA PHE A 29 8.02 -3.37 14.17
C PHE A 29 7.70 -2.93 12.73
N MET A 30 7.79 -1.63 12.46
CA MET A 30 7.53 -1.06 11.13
C MET A 30 8.35 0.21 10.90
N GLU A 31 8.74 0.47 9.65
CA GLU A 31 9.41 1.70 9.22
C GLU A 31 8.59 2.41 8.15
N VAL A 32 8.52 3.74 8.21
CA VAL A 32 7.94 4.55 7.14
C VAL A 32 8.99 4.77 6.05
N VAL A 33 8.70 4.30 4.84
CA VAL A 33 9.57 4.50 3.67
C VAL A 33 8.85 5.39 2.65
N PRO A 34 9.16 6.70 2.60
CA PRO A 34 8.62 7.58 1.56
C PRO A 34 9.18 7.19 0.19
N LEU A 35 8.31 6.86 -0.75
CA LEU A 35 8.69 6.48 -2.11
C LEU A 35 8.09 7.44 -3.13
N ARG A 36 8.86 7.72 -4.18
CA ARG A 36 8.29 8.26 -5.42
C ARG A 36 7.34 7.21 -5.99
N TRP A 37 6.21 7.65 -6.53
CA TRP A 37 5.22 6.76 -7.14
C TRP A 37 5.82 5.84 -8.22
N SER A 38 6.68 6.40 -9.08
CA SER A 38 7.41 5.64 -10.10
C SER A 38 8.31 4.53 -9.53
N ASN A 39 8.91 4.75 -8.35
CA ASN A 39 9.73 3.75 -7.68
C ASN A 39 8.85 2.61 -7.14
N ALA A 40 7.68 2.92 -6.58
CA ALA A 40 6.73 1.89 -6.15
C ALA A 40 6.32 1.00 -7.33
N LEU A 41 6.00 1.58 -8.49
CA LEU A 41 5.68 0.81 -9.70
C LEU A 41 6.86 -0.04 -10.20
N ARG A 42 8.11 0.46 -10.07
CA ARG A 42 9.31 -0.33 -10.38
C ARG A 42 9.44 -1.54 -9.45
N LEU A 43 9.24 -1.37 -8.14
CA LEU A 43 9.31 -2.45 -7.15
C LEU A 43 8.24 -3.53 -7.40
N ILE A 44 7.04 -3.11 -7.82
CA ILE A 44 5.98 -4.02 -8.25
C ILE A 44 6.46 -4.84 -9.46
N ARG A 45 7.00 -4.17 -10.48
CA ARG A 45 7.46 -4.83 -11.71
C ARG A 45 8.63 -5.77 -11.47
N SER A 46 9.54 -5.45 -10.54
CA SER A 46 10.67 -6.32 -10.19
C SER A 46 10.28 -7.48 -9.27
N GLY A 47 9.09 -7.44 -8.65
CA GLY A 47 8.63 -8.43 -7.68
C GLY A 47 9.17 -8.22 -6.26
N GLU A 48 9.98 -7.16 -6.04
CA GLU A 48 10.44 -6.75 -4.70
C GLU A 48 9.25 -6.33 -3.81
N LEU A 49 8.20 -5.75 -4.40
CA LEU A 49 6.91 -5.55 -3.76
C LEU A 49 5.92 -6.57 -4.33
N SER A 50 5.54 -7.57 -3.52
CA SER A 50 4.74 -8.72 -3.96
C SER A 50 3.55 -9.04 -3.06
N ASP A 51 3.36 -8.31 -1.95
CA ASP A 51 2.19 -8.49 -1.09
C ASP A 51 0.89 -8.14 -1.84
N GLY A 52 -0.10 -9.04 -1.78
CA GLY A 52 -1.31 -8.94 -2.59
C GLY A 52 -2.16 -7.69 -2.28
N LYS A 53 -2.29 -7.31 -0.99
CA LYS A 53 -3.08 -6.15 -0.57
C LYS A 53 -2.39 -4.85 -1.02
N SER A 54 -1.05 -4.82 -0.93
CA SER A 54 -0.23 -3.71 -1.40
C SER A 54 -0.28 -3.54 -2.92
N LEU A 55 -0.16 -4.65 -3.68
CA LEU A 55 -0.23 -4.67 -5.13
C LEU A 55 -1.56 -4.13 -5.67
N ILE A 56 -2.68 -4.68 -5.21
CA ILE A 56 -4.00 -4.28 -5.71
C ILE A 56 -4.30 -2.83 -5.37
N SER A 57 -3.90 -2.36 -4.18
CA SER A 57 -4.11 -0.98 -3.74
C SER A 57 -3.39 0.02 -4.66
N LEU A 58 -2.09 -0.19 -4.90
CA LEU A 58 -1.28 0.73 -5.70
C LEU A 58 -1.69 0.71 -7.19
N LEU A 59 -1.95 -0.47 -7.75
CA LEU A 59 -2.36 -0.61 -9.16
C LEU A 59 -3.76 -0.07 -9.42
N PHE A 60 -4.69 -0.22 -8.47
CA PHE A 60 -6.03 0.34 -8.58
C PHE A 60 -5.98 1.87 -8.63
N VAL A 61 -5.20 2.51 -7.74
CA VAL A 61 -5.00 3.96 -7.75
C VAL A 61 -4.29 4.42 -9.02
N GLN A 62 -3.28 3.69 -9.50
CA GLN A 62 -2.62 3.98 -10.78
C GLN A 62 -3.60 3.99 -11.96
N CYS A 63 -4.53 3.05 -12.00
CA CYS A 63 -5.55 2.98 -13.05
C CYS A 63 -6.49 4.20 -13.00
N LEU A 64 -6.97 4.56 -11.81
CA LEU A 64 -7.82 5.74 -11.60
C LEU A 64 -7.11 7.04 -11.99
N MET A 65 -5.84 7.21 -11.63
CA MET A 65 -5.08 8.43 -11.96
C MET A 65 -4.76 8.54 -13.46
N ALA A 66 -4.70 7.42 -14.19
CA ALA A 66 -4.48 7.42 -15.63
C ALA A 66 -5.75 7.74 -16.46
N HIS A 67 -6.93 7.67 -15.83
CA HIS A 67 -8.23 7.89 -16.46
C HIS A 67 -9.11 8.78 -15.56
N PRO A 68 -8.87 10.11 -15.56
CA PRO A 68 -9.68 11.06 -14.80
C PRO A 68 -11.12 11.19 -15.32
#